data_AF-F7NPJ5-F1
#
_entry.id   AF-F7NPJ5-F1
#
_cell.length_a   1.000
_cell.length_b   1.000
_cell.length_c   1.000
_cell.angle_alpha   90.00
_cell.angle_beta   90.00
_cell.angle_gamma   90.00
#
_symmetry.space_group_name_H-M   'P 1'
#
loop_
_entity.id
_entity.type
_entity.pdbx_description
1 polymer ?
#
loop_
_entity_poly.entity_id
_entity_poly.type
_entity_poly.pdbx_seq_one_letter_code
_entity_poly.pdbx_strand_id
1 'polypeptide(L)'
;MSKMKMVAACLVLAMGLFALGGCSSPQTAQPAAEMKVFRGVGESPVFRVGPGKDKNGGNIYSLTYVICSALFDKDGKIIDVHYDGLELLSPNDVEHPTASKFSGWPGQAGFAGAEANTDETAAKQVAAWQTKRERGDKEYGMNWSEQVAVYQNFFKGKTVAEIEQWFAKNTSDLNGRPLVAKMTNPKDKEKYNKLTDAEKKALADVTSGATISLKDAHGDYIDALKKAYANKAEVSISGK
;
A
#
# COMPACT_ATOMS: atom_id res chain seq x y z
N MET A 1 34.35 -27.10 -45.62
CA MET A 1 34.15 -26.62 -47.01
C MET A 1 32.68 -26.82 -47.35
N SER A 2 31.88 -25.76 -47.23
CA SER A 2 31.37 -24.95 -48.36
C SER A 2 30.06 -25.53 -48.93
N LYS A 3 28.93 -24.83 -49.03
CA LYS A 3 28.57 -23.43 -48.78
C LYS A 3 27.03 -23.37 -48.72
N MET A 4 26.51 -22.73 -47.68
CA MET A 4 25.23 -22.02 -47.71
C MET A 4 25.54 -20.60 -48.19
N LYS A 5 24.79 -20.07 -49.17
CA LYS A 5 24.73 -18.64 -49.48
C LYS A 5 23.29 -18.33 -49.91
N MET A 6 22.45 -17.85 -48.99
CA MET A 6 22.32 -16.47 -48.50
C MET A 6 21.51 -15.61 -49.46
N VAL A 7 20.26 -15.42 -49.07
CA VAL A 7 19.30 -14.44 -49.57
C VAL A 7 19.74 -13.06 -49.11
N ALA A 8 19.81 -12.11 -50.05
CA ALA A 8 19.59 -10.68 -49.82
C ALA A 8 19.69 -9.92 -51.15
N ALA A 9 18.70 -9.10 -51.48
CA ALA A 9 18.90 -7.65 -51.65
C ALA A 9 17.58 -6.94 -52.01
N CYS A 10 17.37 -5.84 -51.29
CA CYS A 10 16.37 -4.80 -51.45
C CYS A 10 16.46 -4.05 -52.80
N LEU A 11 15.37 -3.43 -53.29
CA LEU A 11 15.23 -1.96 -53.40
C LEU A 11 13.89 -1.51 -54.03
N VAL A 12 13.11 -0.78 -53.22
CA VAL A 12 12.50 0.55 -53.41
C VAL A 12 12.11 1.09 -54.83
N LEU A 13 10.88 1.62 -54.85
CA LEU A 13 10.27 2.72 -55.64
C LEU A 13 9.54 2.43 -56.97
N ALA A 14 8.21 2.60 -56.93
CA ALA A 14 7.47 3.28 -58.00
C ALA A 14 6.29 4.07 -57.39
N MET A 15 6.37 5.40 -57.42
CA MET A 15 5.22 6.29 -57.32
C MET A 15 4.39 6.16 -58.61
N GLY A 16 3.07 6.06 -58.47
CA GLY A 16 2.12 6.11 -59.59
C GLY A 16 0.76 6.60 -59.10
N LEU A 17 0.46 7.85 -59.43
CA LEU A 17 -0.74 8.64 -59.17
C LEU A 17 -2.07 8.02 -59.65
N PHE A 18 -3.16 8.36 -58.92
CA PHE A 18 -4.57 8.65 -59.33
C PHE A 18 -5.25 7.73 -60.37
N ALA A 19 -6.53 7.30 -60.26
CA ALA A 19 -7.66 7.69 -59.44
C ALA A 19 -8.81 6.67 -59.62
N LEU A 20 -9.87 6.88 -58.82
CA LEU A 20 -11.29 6.55 -59.04
C LEU A 20 -11.85 5.33 -58.31
N GLY A 21 -12.78 5.62 -57.39
CA GLY A 21 -13.97 4.79 -57.21
C GLY A 21 -14.01 3.95 -55.93
N GLY A 22 -14.20 4.60 -54.78
CA GLY A 22 -14.57 3.90 -53.56
C GLY A 22 -14.79 4.86 -52.41
N CYS A 23 -16.03 5.31 -52.22
CA CYS A 23 -16.46 6.03 -51.02
C CYS A 23 -16.25 5.13 -49.81
N SER A 24 -15.06 5.20 -49.20
CA SER A 24 -14.82 4.69 -47.86
C SER A 24 -15.33 5.77 -46.92
N SER A 25 -16.48 5.52 -46.30
CA SER A 25 -17.00 6.38 -45.24
C SER A 25 -15.89 6.64 -44.22
N PRO A 26 -15.74 7.88 -43.71
CA PRO A 26 -14.85 8.12 -42.58
C PRO A 26 -15.34 7.24 -41.43
N GLN A 27 -14.52 6.27 -41.04
CA GLN A 27 -14.71 5.51 -39.83
C GLN A 27 -14.64 6.54 -38.70
N THR A 28 -15.80 6.98 -38.25
CA THR A 28 -15.95 7.79 -37.05
C THR A 28 -15.21 7.03 -35.96
N ALA A 29 -14.15 7.63 -35.42
CA ALA A 29 -13.50 7.11 -34.24
C ALA A 29 -14.60 6.95 -33.20
N GLN A 30 -14.94 5.69 -32.91
CA GLN A 30 -15.94 5.37 -31.92
C GLN A 30 -15.50 6.06 -30.64
N PRO A 31 -16.32 6.92 -30.03
CA PRO A 31 -15.91 7.62 -28.82
C PRO A 31 -15.45 6.56 -27.83
N ALA A 32 -14.22 6.70 -27.33
CA ALA A 32 -13.68 5.81 -26.32
C ALA A 32 -14.72 5.73 -25.21
N ALA A 33 -15.14 4.51 -24.85
CA ALA A 33 -16.10 4.32 -23.78
C ALA A 33 -15.64 5.13 -22.57
N GLU A 34 -16.50 6.03 -22.09
CA GLU A 34 -16.19 6.91 -20.97
C GLU A 34 -15.83 6.04 -19.76
N MET A 35 -14.55 5.97 -19.42
CA MET A 35 -14.08 5.17 -18.31
C MET A 35 -14.32 5.96 -17.03
N LYS A 36 -15.42 5.64 -16.34
CA LYS A 36 -15.67 6.18 -15.00
C LYS A 36 -14.67 5.59 -14.01
N VAL A 37 -13.86 6.47 -13.44
CA VAL A 37 -12.88 6.15 -12.41
C VAL A 37 -13.22 6.94 -11.16
N PHE A 38 -13.01 6.34 -10.00
CA PHE A 38 -13.28 6.96 -8.71
C PHE A 38 -12.00 6.97 -7.89
N ARG A 39 -11.64 8.13 -7.34
CA ARG A 39 -10.48 8.27 -6.44
C ARG A 39 -10.96 8.46 -5.01
N GLY A 40 -10.36 7.70 -4.10
CA GLY A 40 -10.65 7.80 -2.66
C GLY A 40 -9.38 7.90 -1.83
N VAL A 41 -9.50 8.57 -0.68
CA VAL A 41 -8.47 8.62 0.36
C VAL A 41 -9.08 8.18 1.69
N GLY A 42 -8.37 7.34 2.42
CA GLY A 42 -8.77 6.84 3.72
C GLY A 42 -7.62 6.80 4.69
N GLU A 43 -7.94 6.96 5.97
CA GLU A 43 -6.97 7.03 7.06
C GLU A 43 -7.43 6.18 8.23
N SER A 44 -6.52 5.38 8.80
CA SER A 44 -6.78 4.60 10.00
C SER A 44 -5.77 4.90 11.10
N PRO A 45 -6.18 5.63 12.17
CA PRO A 45 -5.35 5.85 13.34
C PRO A 45 -5.35 4.61 14.25
N VAL A 46 -4.16 4.23 14.72
CA VAL A 46 -3.96 3.15 15.69
C VAL A 46 -3.02 3.62 16.79
N PHE A 47 -3.44 3.43 18.04
CA PHE A 47 -2.60 3.66 19.21
C PHE A 47 -1.99 2.34 19.70
N ARG A 48 -0.73 2.38 20.13
CA ARG A 48 0.00 1.23 20.64
C ARG A 48 0.72 1.58 21.94
N VAL A 49 0.59 0.68 22.91
CA VAL A 49 1.52 0.58 24.05
C VAL A 49 2.66 -0.33 23.60
N GLY A 50 3.75 0.27 23.14
CA GLY A 50 4.89 -0.39 22.47
C GLY A 50 5.70 0.60 21.63
N PRO A 51 6.87 0.21 21.10
CA PRO A 51 7.36 -1.17 20.93
C PRO A 51 7.96 -1.82 22.18
N GLY A 52 8.21 -1.06 23.25
CA GLY A 52 8.89 -1.60 24.42
C GLY A 52 8.79 -0.69 25.63
N LYS A 53 9.83 -0.76 26.48
CA LYS A 53 9.99 0.09 27.66
C LYS A 53 11.26 0.90 27.52
N ASP A 54 11.26 2.10 28.10
CA ASP A 54 12.50 2.86 28.29
C ASP A 54 13.37 2.24 29.40
N LYS A 55 14.58 2.79 29.57
CA LYS A 55 15.55 2.34 30.58
C LYS A 55 15.06 2.45 32.03
N ASN A 56 14.01 3.23 32.29
CA ASN A 56 13.41 3.42 33.61
C ASN A 56 12.17 2.52 33.80
N GLY A 57 11.84 1.66 32.83
CA GLY A 57 10.68 0.78 32.85
C GLY A 57 9.37 1.45 32.42
N GLY A 58 9.41 2.71 32.00
CA GLY A 58 8.27 3.43 31.43
C GLY A 58 7.88 2.87 30.08
N ASN A 59 6.60 2.89 29.73
CA ASN A 59 6.17 2.41 28.41
C ASN A 59 6.60 3.39 27.33
N ILE A 60 7.00 2.85 26.18
CA ILE A 60 7.05 3.58 24.93
C ILE A 60 5.66 3.47 24.28
N TYR A 61 5.20 4.55 23.67
CA TYR A 61 3.93 4.59 22.96
C TYR A 61 4.15 4.90 21.48
N SER A 62 3.23 4.44 20.65
CA SER A 62 3.15 4.89 19.26
C SER A 62 1.73 5.24 18.84
N LEU A 63 1.63 6.24 17.95
CA LEU A 63 0.42 6.58 17.21
C LEU A 63 0.75 6.44 15.73
N THR A 64 0.07 5.53 15.05
CA THR A 64 0.25 5.33 13.61
C THR A 64 -1.00 5.73 12.86
N TYR A 65 -0.85 6.56 11.84
CA TYR A 65 -1.86 6.80 10.82
C TYR A 65 -1.49 5.99 9.58
N VAL A 66 -2.26 4.95 9.26
CA VAL A 66 -2.17 4.30 7.95
C VAL A 66 -2.99 5.12 6.96
N ILE A 67 -2.35 5.55 5.88
CA ILE A 67 -2.97 6.38 4.84
C ILE A 67 -3.09 5.52 3.58
N CYS A 68 -4.27 5.51 2.96
CA CYS A 68 -4.58 4.79 1.75
C CYS A 68 -5.11 5.74 0.68
N SER A 69 -4.47 5.77 -0.48
CA SER A 69 -5.01 6.36 -1.70
C SER A 69 -5.38 5.23 -2.66
N ALA A 70 -6.61 5.23 -3.19
CA ALA A 70 -7.08 4.18 -4.08
C ALA A 70 -7.86 4.73 -5.28
N LEU A 71 -7.70 4.06 -6.42
CA LEU A 71 -8.49 4.24 -7.62
C LEU A 71 -9.40 3.03 -7.81
N PHE A 72 -10.66 3.28 -8.13
CA PHE A 72 -11.68 2.25 -8.36
C PHE A 72 -12.32 2.44 -9.74
N ASP A 73 -12.73 1.33 -10.36
CA ASP A 73 -13.60 1.37 -11.53
C ASP A 73 -15.07 1.58 -11.13
N LYS A 74 -15.94 1.63 -12.14
CA LYS A 74 -17.40 1.78 -11.97
C LYS A 74 -18.06 0.68 -11.14
N ASP A 75 -17.45 -0.51 -11.06
CA ASP A 75 -17.97 -1.65 -10.31
C ASP A 75 -17.33 -1.74 -8.90
N GLY A 76 -16.49 -0.75 -8.55
CA GLY A 76 -15.82 -0.67 -7.27
C GLY A 76 -14.61 -1.60 -7.13
N LYS A 77 -14.09 -2.15 -8.23
CA LYS A 77 -12.83 -2.89 -8.22
C LYS A 77 -11.66 -1.93 -8.20
N ILE A 78 -10.62 -2.31 -7.47
CA ILE A 78 -9.40 -1.51 -7.31
C ILE A 78 -8.62 -1.55 -8.62
N ILE A 79 -8.45 -0.38 -9.24
CA ILE A 79 -7.53 -0.16 -10.35
C ILE A 79 -6.11 -0.01 -9.79
N ASP A 80 -5.96 0.81 -8.75
CA ASP A 80 -4.70 1.04 -8.06
C ASP A 80 -4.94 1.34 -6.58
N VAL A 81 -3.98 0.99 -5.74
CA VAL A 81 -4.00 1.30 -4.31
C VAL A 81 -2.57 1.55 -3.84
N HIS A 82 -2.40 2.60 -3.06
CA HIS A 82 -1.14 3.02 -2.50
C HIS A 82 -1.31 3.32 -1.02
N TYR A 83 -0.50 2.67 -0.19
CA TYR A 83 -0.45 2.91 1.24
C TYR A 83 0.83 3.62 1.64
N ASP A 84 0.71 4.48 2.63
CA ASP A 84 1.80 4.98 3.44
C ASP A 84 1.40 4.92 4.93
N GLY A 85 2.31 5.28 5.83
CA GLY A 85 1.93 5.53 7.21
C GLY A 85 2.83 6.53 7.90
N LEU A 86 2.24 7.35 8.76
CA LEU A 86 2.98 8.21 9.69
C LEU A 86 2.92 7.57 11.07
N GLU A 87 4.07 7.12 11.60
CA GLU A 87 4.18 6.64 12.98
C GLU A 87 4.90 7.68 13.82
N LEU A 88 4.25 8.10 14.90
CA LEU A 88 4.82 8.94 15.94
C LEU A 88 5.19 8.07 17.13
N LEU A 89 6.45 8.10 17.55
CA LEU A 89 6.88 7.48 18.79
C LEU A 89 6.90 8.50 19.93
N SER A 90 6.69 8.01 21.16
CA SER A 90 6.86 8.84 22.33
C SER A 90 8.34 9.27 22.48
N PRO A 91 8.61 10.50 22.96
CA PRO A 91 9.96 11.07 23.06
C PRO A 91 10.98 10.26 23.90
N ASN A 92 10.51 9.43 24.82
CA ASN A 92 11.37 8.55 25.64
C ASN A 92 11.91 7.33 24.88
N ASP A 93 11.46 7.10 23.64
CA ASP A 93 12.10 6.14 22.73
C ASP A 93 13.46 6.67 22.28
N VAL A 94 14.54 5.96 22.62
CA VAL A 94 15.91 6.28 22.18
C VAL A 94 16.45 5.27 21.16
N GLU A 95 15.75 4.16 20.95
CA GLU A 95 16.15 3.08 20.04
C GLU A 95 15.85 3.40 18.58
N HIS A 96 14.87 4.28 18.31
CA HIS A 96 14.49 4.69 16.97
C HIS A 96 14.73 6.21 16.82
N PRO A 97 15.98 6.66 16.69
CA PRO A 97 16.32 8.09 16.65
C PRO A 97 15.75 8.81 15.42
N THR A 98 15.51 8.09 14.32
CA THR A 98 14.95 8.64 13.07
C THR A 98 13.42 8.60 13.00
N ALA A 99 12.74 8.12 14.04
CA ALA A 99 11.29 8.13 14.09
C ALA A 99 10.74 9.54 14.36
N SER A 100 9.62 9.88 13.72
CA SER A 100 8.84 11.08 14.04
C SER A 100 8.43 11.07 15.51
N LYS A 101 8.64 12.19 16.21
CA LYS A 101 8.36 12.35 17.65
C LYS A 101 7.70 13.70 17.90
N PHE A 102 7.00 13.79 19.03
CA PHE A 102 6.42 15.05 19.50
C PHE A 102 6.59 15.17 21.01
N SER A 103 7.40 16.13 21.47
CA SER A 103 7.72 16.28 22.90
C SER A 103 6.55 16.72 23.78
N GLY A 104 5.52 17.33 23.18
CA GLY A 104 4.38 17.91 23.88
C GLY A 104 4.07 19.33 23.40
N TRP A 105 3.03 19.94 23.95
CA TRP A 105 2.63 21.30 23.59
C TRP A 105 3.53 22.35 24.26
N PRO A 106 3.74 23.51 23.61
CA PRO A 106 4.46 24.62 24.22
C PRO A 106 3.88 25.06 25.57
N GLY A 107 4.76 25.42 26.50
CA GLY A 107 4.37 25.81 27.87
C GLY A 107 4.00 24.65 28.79
N GLN A 108 4.13 23.40 28.35
CA GLN A 108 4.01 22.19 29.18
C GLN A 108 5.36 21.49 29.33
N ALA A 109 5.51 20.73 30.40
CA ALA A 109 6.65 19.83 30.53
C ALA A 109 6.64 18.79 29.40
N GLY A 110 7.82 18.44 28.88
CA GLY A 110 7.94 17.40 27.86
C GLY A 110 7.61 16.02 28.43
N PHE A 111 7.12 15.14 27.55
CA PHE A 111 6.73 13.79 27.94
C PHE A 111 7.93 12.99 28.51
N ALA A 112 7.72 12.33 29.66
CA ALA A 112 8.68 11.45 30.31
C ALA A 112 10.09 12.05 30.48
N GLY A 113 10.16 13.36 30.76
CA GLY A 113 11.43 14.07 30.99
C GLY A 113 12.13 14.55 29.72
N ALA A 114 11.48 14.43 28.55
CA ALA A 114 11.93 15.13 27.35
C ALA A 114 11.92 16.65 27.55
N GLU A 115 12.74 17.35 26.77
CA GLU A 115 12.73 18.81 26.76
C GLU A 115 11.35 19.35 26.39
N ALA A 116 10.90 20.36 27.13
CA ALA A 116 9.66 21.06 26.85
C ALA A 116 9.77 21.76 25.49
N ASN A 117 8.69 21.69 24.70
CA ASN A 117 8.66 22.42 23.44
C ASN A 117 8.49 23.93 23.65
N THR A 118 9.14 24.73 22.81
CA THR A 118 8.69 26.09 22.46
C THR A 118 7.83 26.02 21.20
N ASP A 119 7.17 27.11 20.83
CA ASP A 119 6.46 27.18 19.54
C ASP A 119 7.39 26.84 18.37
N GLU A 120 8.64 27.32 18.42
CA GLU A 120 9.64 27.08 17.39
C GLU A 120 10.08 25.61 17.33
N THR A 121 10.34 24.97 18.47
CA THR A 121 10.76 23.56 18.47
C THR A 121 9.62 22.63 18.10
N ALA A 122 8.38 22.92 18.54
CA ALA A 122 7.20 22.18 18.12
C ALA A 122 7.00 22.25 16.60
N ALA A 123 7.08 23.45 16.02
CA ALA A 123 6.98 23.63 14.57
C ALA A 123 8.08 22.87 13.82
N LYS A 124 9.33 22.92 14.30
CA LYS A 124 10.45 22.16 13.71
C LYS A 124 10.24 20.65 13.78
N GLN A 125 9.76 20.13 14.92
CA GLN A 125 9.49 18.69 15.06
C GLN A 125 8.43 18.23 14.07
N VAL A 126 7.30 18.94 13.99
CA VAL A 126 6.20 18.59 13.07
C VAL A 126 6.63 18.70 11.61
N ALA A 127 7.37 19.74 11.24
CA ALA A 127 7.89 19.91 9.88
C ALA A 127 8.90 18.83 9.47
N ALA A 128 9.54 18.17 10.44
CA ALA A 128 10.50 17.09 10.21
C ALA A 128 9.86 15.69 10.25
N TRP A 129 8.54 15.58 10.49
CA TRP A 129 7.88 14.29 10.46
C TRP A 129 7.96 13.67 9.07
N GLN A 130 8.24 12.37 9.06
CA GLN A 130 8.36 11.57 7.86
C GLN A 130 7.37 10.43 7.90
N THR A 131 6.76 10.13 6.76
CA THR A 131 6.07 8.86 6.56
C THR A 131 7.06 7.69 6.51
N LYS A 132 6.57 6.45 6.57
CA LYS A 132 7.39 5.25 6.46
C LYS A 132 8.13 5.19 5.12
N ARG A 133 7.50 5.64 4.02
CA ARG A 133 8.17 5.72 2.71
C ARG A 133 9.23 6.81 2.67
N GLU A 134 8.97 7.99 3.22
CA GLU A 134 9.93 9.09 3.26
C GLU A 134 11.16 8.75 4.12
N ARG A 135 10.93 8.10 5.26
CA ARG A 135 12.00 7.57 6.13
C ARG A 135 12.81 6.49 5.42
N GLY A 136 12.14 5.65 4.62
CA GLY A 136 12.75 4.58 3.86
C GLY A 136 13.01 3.30 4.68
N ASP A 137 13.00 2.15 4.01
CA ASP A 137 13.02 0.83 4.65
C ASP A 137 14.27 0.56 5.49
N LYS A 138 15.44 1.07 5.05
CA LYS A 138 16.70 0.94 5.80
C LYS A 138 16.60 1.63 7.17
N GLU A 139 16.14 2.87 7.20
CA GLU A 139 16.03 3.66 8.43
C GLU A 139 14.84 3.23 9.29
N TYR A 140 13.81 2.66 8.67
CA TYR A 140 12.70 2.03 9.38
C TYR A 140 13.08 0.66 9.99
N GLY A 141 14.14 0.01 9.48
CA GLY A 141 14.68 -1.24 10.02
C GLY A 141 14.01 -2.50 9.47
N MET A 142 13.18 -2.39 8.43
CA MET A 142 12.62 -3.53 7.70
C MET A 142 12.17 -3.13 6.30
N ASN A 143 12.02 -4.10 5.40
CA ASN A 143 11.55 -3.90 4.02
C ASN A 143 10.02 -3.67 3.93
N TRP A 144 9.51 -2.73 4.72
CA TRP A 144 8.08 -2.46 4.84
C TRP A 144 7.46 -2.06 3.50
N SER A 145 8.12 -1.18 2.76
CA SER A 145 7.60 -0.64 1.50
C SER A 145 7.47 -1.72 0.42
N GLU A 146 8.41 -2.67 0.39
CA GLU A 146 8.39 -3.83 -0.49
C GLU A 146 7.22 -4.77 -0.15
N GLN A 147 7.04 -5.10 1.13
CA GLN A 147 5.95 -5.99 1.57
C GLN A 147 4.57 -5.36 1.32
N VAL A 148 4.41 -4.06 1.57
CA VAL A 148 3.17 -3.35 1.25
C VAL A 148 2.91 -3.33 -0.26
N ALA A 149 3.94 -3.17 -1.10
CA ALA A 149 3.78 -3.19 -2.55
C ALA A 149 3.24 -4.53 -3.07
N VAL A 150 3.60 -5.65 -2.44
CA VAL A 150 3.03 -6.98 -2.75
C VAL A 150 1.52 -7.01 -2.49
N TYR A 151 1.06 -6.52 -1.34
CA TYR A 151 -0.39 -6.44 -1.06
C TYR A 151 -1.12 -5.48 -2.00
N GLN A 152 -0.52 -4.31 -2.29
CA GLN A 152 -1.10 -3.35 -3.23
C GLN A 152 -1.33 -3.98 -4.60
N ASN A 153 -0.36 -4.76 -5.09
CA ASN A 153 -0.50 -5.48 -6.36
C ASN A 153 -1.55 -6.60 -6.26
N PHE A 154 -1.55 -7.36 -5.17
CA PHE A 154 -2.55 -8.40 -4.92
C PHE A 154 -3.98 -7.84 -4.87
N PHE A 155 -4.18 -6.62 -4.40
CA PHE A 155 -5.49 -5.99 -4.29
C PHE A 155 -6.08 -5.52 -5.63
N LYS A 156 -5.25 -5.33 -6.67
CA LYS A 156 -5.73 -4.89 -7.99
C LYS A 156 -6.74 -5.89 -8.59
N GLY A 157 -7.81 -5.34 -9.17
CA GLY A 157 -8.94 -6.09 -9.75
C GLY A 157 -9.95 -6.64 -8.74
N LYS A 158 -9.69 -6.48 -7.43
CA LYS A 158 -10.60 -6.90 -6.35
C LYS A 158 -11.43 -5.73 -5.84
N THR A 159 -12.61 -6.04 -5.34
CA THR A 159 -13.43 -5.14 -4.53
C THR A 159 -12.93 -5.13 -3.09
N VAL A 160 -13.29 -4.10 -2.34
CA VAL A 160 -13.00 -4.03 -0.89
C VAL A 160 -13.61 -5.22 -0.15
N ALA A 161 -14.82 -5.64 -0.52
CA ALA A 161 -15.49 -6.78 0.09
C ALA A 161 -14.72 -8.10 -0.14
N GLU A 162 -14.20 -8.34 -1.34
CA GLU A 162 -13.36 -9.51 -1.62
C GLU A 162 -12.06 -9.50 -0.79
N ILE A 163 -11.48 -8.32 -0.56
CA ILE A 163 -10.27 -8.17 0.28
C ILE A 163 -10.59 -8.41 1.76
N GLU A 164 -11.71 -7.88 2.27
CA GLU A 164 -12.15 -8.14 3.64
C GLU A 164 -12.40 -9.63 3.88
N GLN A 165 -13.08 -10.30 2.95
CA GLN A 165 -13.31 -11.75 3.01
C GLN A 165 -12.00 -12.53 2.97
N TRP A 166 -11.07 -12.14 2.07
CA TRP A 166 -9.75 -12.76 2.01
C TRP A 166 -8.98 -12.56 3.32
N PHE A 167 -8.97 -11.34 3.88
CA PHE A 167 -8.31 -11.04 5.15
C PHE A 167 -8.88 -11.90 6.28
N ALA A 168 -10.21 -11.91 6.44
CA ALA A 168 -10.89 -12.66 7.48
C ALA A 168 -10.63 -14.17 7.38
N LYS A 169 -10.47 -14.72 6.17
CA LYS A 169 -10.21 -16.14 5.96
C LYS A 169 -8.73 -16.53 6.09
N ASN A 170 -7.82 -15.67 5.65
CA ASN A 170 -6.42 -16.03 5.40
C ASN A 170 -5.41 -15.42 6.38
N THR A 171 -5.86 -14.67 7.39
CA THR A 171 -4.97 -14.07 8.40
C THR A 171 -5.29 -14.57 9.81
N SER A 172 -4.31 -14.44 10.70
CA SER A 172 -4.48 -14.73 12.12
C SER A 172 -5.43 -13.72 12.77
N ASP A 173 -6.41 -14.21 13.52
CA ASP A 173 -7.31 -13.35 14.30
C ASP A 173 -6.59 -12.67 15.49
N LEU A 174 -5.38 -13.15 15.84
CA LEU A 174 -4.58 -12.59 16.93
C LEU A 174 -3.82 -11.32 16.52
N ASN A 175 -3.30 -11.29 15.29
CA ASN A 175 -2.35 -10.24 14.88
C ASN A 175 -2.46 -9.83 13.40
N GLY A 176 -3.45 -10.31 12.66
CA GLY A 176 -3.68 -9.94 11.27
C GLY A 176 -2.55 -10.31 10.29
N ARG A 177 -1.58 -11.14 10.70
CA ARG A 177 -0.57 -11.68 9.79
C ARG A 177 -1.17 -12.79 8.93
N PRO A 178 -0.77 -12.91 7.66
CA PRO A 178 -1.15 -14.05 6.84
C PRO A 178 -0.79 -15.39 7.49
N LEU A 179 -1.68 -16.37 7.34
CA LEU A 179 -1.46 -17.73 7.81
C LEU A 179 -0.38 -18.42 6.97
N VAL A 180 0.44 -19.25 7.61
CA VAL A 180 1.46 -20.08 6.95
C VAL A 180 1.45 -21.50 7.54
N ALA A 181 1.90 -22.49 6.76
CA ALA A 181 1.90 -23.89 7.18
C ALA A 181 2.67 -24.16 8.50
N LYS A 182 3.69 -23.35 8.80
CA LYS A 182 4.58 -23.49 9.97
C LYS A 182 4.12 -22.70 11.21
N MET A 183 2.89 -22.21 11.26
CA MET A 183 2.34 -21.52 12.43
C MET A 183 2.35 -22.45 13.65
N THR A 184 2.65 -21.91 14.84
CA THR A 184 2.65 -22.68 16.10
C THR A 184 1.34 -22.55 16.88
N ASN A 185 0.65 -21.41 16.74
CA ASN A 185 -0.63 -21.14 17.40
C ASN A 185 -1.71 -22.16 16.94
N PRO A 186 -2.39 -22.86 17.87
CA PRO A 186 -3.40 -23.86 17.52
C PRO A 186 -4.58 -23.34 16.71
N LYS A 187 -5.07 -22.11 16.98
CA LYS A 187 -6.20 -21.52 16.26
C LYS A 187 -5.81 -21.16 14.82
N ASP A 188 -4.62 -20.63 14.63
CA ASP A 188 -4.10 -20.30 13.30
C ASP A 188 -3.88 -21.57 12.47
N LYS A 189 -3.36 -22.65 13.08
CA LYS A 189 -3.23 -23.96 12.43
C LYS A 189 -4.59 -24.50 11.98
N GLU A 190 -5.59 -24.46 12.86
CA GLU A 190 -6.94 -24.92 12.53
C GLU A 190 -7.52 -24.12 11.36
N LYS A 191 -7.38 -22.79 11.39
CA LYS A 191 -7.85 -21.90 10.33
C LYS A 191 -7.16 -22.18 8.99
N TYR A 192 -5.83 -22.36 9.00
CA TYR A 192 -5.06 -22.71 7.81
C TYR A 192 -5.45 -24.09 7.24
N ASN A 193 -5.71 -25.07 8.10
CA ASN A 193 -6.08 -26.43 7.67
C ASN A 193 -7.44 -26.49 6.98
N LYS A 194 -8.35 -25.55 7.28
CA LYS A 194 -9.66 -25.40 6.62
C LYS A 194 -9.57 -24.81 5.20
N LEU A 195 -8.42 -24.26 4.81
CA LEU A 195 -8.21 -23.75 3.46
C LEU A 195 -8.10 -24.91 2.46
N THR A 196 -8.67 -24.73 1.27
CA THR A 196 -8.43 -25.63 0.14
C THR A 196 -6.99 -25.53 -0.35
N ASP A 197 -6.52 -26.51 -1.12
CA ASP A 197 -5.15 -26.49 -1.65
C ASP A 197 -4.91 -25.30 -2.59
N ALA A 198 -5.93 -24.92 -3.37
CA ALA A 198 -5.87 -23.73 -4.22
C ALA A 198 -5.74 -22.44 -3.40
N GLU A 199 -6.45 -22.34 -2.27
CA GLU A 199 -6.36 -21.18 -1.37
C GLU A 199 -5.02 -21.13 -0.65
N LYS A 200 -4.50 -22.26 -0.19
CA LYS A 200 -3.15 -22.34 0.38
C LYS A 200 -2.10 -21.90 -0.62
N LYS A 201 -2.25 -22.29 -1.89
CA LYS A 201 -1.35 -21.84 -2.97
C LYS A 201 -1.43 -20.33 -3.19
N ALA A 202 -2.64 -19.79 -3.36
CA ALA A 202 -2.83 -18.35 -3.53
C ALA A 202 -2.29 -17.54 -2.32
N LEU A 203 -2.47 -18.07 -1.10
CA LEU A 203 -1.91 -17.47 0.11
C LEU A 203 -0.37 -17.56 0.14
N ALA A 204 0.21 -18.69 -0.28
CA ALA A 204 1.66 -18.85 -0.40
C ALA A 204 2.27 -17.86 -1.40
N ASP A 205 1.61 -17.63 -2.54
CA ASP A 205 2.07 -16.68 -3.57
C ASP A 205 2.12 -15.23 -3.05
N VAL A 206 1.17 -14.84 -2.18
CA VAL A 206 1.22 -13.52 -1.51
C VAL A 206 2.29 -13.52 -0.41
N THR A 207 2.32 -14.57 0.41
CA THR A 207 3.19 -14.63 1.60
C THR A 207 4.66 -14.87 1.32
N SER A 208 5.02 -15.28 0.10
CA SER A 208 6.40 -15.29 -0.35
C SER A 208 7.00 -13.88 -0.46
N GLY A 209 6.16 -12.85 -0.63
CA GLY A 209 6.58 -11.46 -0.75
C GLY A 209 6.19 -10.57 0.44
N ALA A 210 5.15 -10.94 1.21
CA ALA A 210 4.68 -10.12 2.34
C ALA A 210 4.22 -10.95 3.54
N THR A 211 4.75 -10.61 4.71
CA THR A 211 4.43 -11.27 5.98
C THR A 211 4.03 -10.29 7.08
N ILE A 212 4.07 -8.98 6.81
CA ILE A 212 3.56 -7.97 7.72
C ILE A 212 2.06 -8.18 7.99
N SER A 213 1.65 -7.76 9.18
CA SER A 213 0.24 -7.69 9.58
C SER A 213 -0.50 -6.68 8.70
N LEU A 214 -1.69 -7.05 8.23
CA LEU A 214 -2.61 -6.10 7.57
C LEU A 214 -3.50 -5.35 8.56
N LYS A 215 -3.56 -5.84 9.80
CA LYS A 215 -4.28 -5.22 10.91
C LYS A 215 -3.70 -5.66 12.25
N ASP A 216 -2.97 -4.78 12.90
CA ASP A 216 -2.52 -4.93 14.29
C ASP A 216 -2.24 -3.55 14.92
N ALA A 217 -1.54 -3.53 16.06
CA ALA A 217 -1.17 -2.29 16.74
C ALA A 217 -0.21 -1.38 15.95
N HIS A 218 0.39 -1.85 14.86
CA HIS A 218 1.23 -1.04 13.97
C HIS A 218 0.43 -0.36 12.86
N GLY A 219 -0.83 -0.75 12.63
CA GLY A 219 -1.70 -0.15 11.62
C GLY A 219 -2.85 -1.06 11.18
N ASP A 220 -3.90 -0.44 10.61
CA ASP A 220 -5.05 -1.13 10.02
C ASP A 220 -5.23 -0.70 8.54
N TYR A 221 -4.63 -1.49 7.65
CA TYR A 221 -4.65 -1.24 6.20
C TYR A 221 -6.03 -1.52 5.59
N ILE A 222 -6.78 -2.46 6.18
CA ILE A 222 -8.11 -2.82 5.71
C ILE A 222 -9.09 -1.69 5.97
N ASP A 223 -9.07 -1.10 7.17
CA ASP A 223 -9.93 0.04 7.50
C ASP A 223 -9.58 1.29 6.67
N ALA A 224 -8.30 1.56 6.43
CA ALA A 224 -7.87 2.66 5.56
C ALA A 224 -8.42 2.50 4.13
N LEU A 225 -8.38 1.29 3.57
CA LEU A 225 -8.96 0.99 2.25
C LEU A 225 -10.48 1.15 2.22
N LYS A 226 -11.17 0.68 3.25
CA LYS A 226 -12.63 0.83 3.37
C LYS A 226 -13.04 2.30 3.39
N LYS A 227 -12.32 3.11 4.16
CA LYS A 227 -12.54 4.57 4.21
C LYS A 227 -12.23 5.22 2.85
N ALA A 228 -11.16 4.80 2.17
CA ALA A 228 -10.88 5.28 0.81
C ALA A 228 -12.05 4.97 -0.13
N TYR A 229 -12.59 3.76 -0.08
CA TYR A 229 -13.76 3.39 -0.89
C TYR A 229 -15.03 4.15 -0.51
N ALA A 230 -15.28 4.37 0.79
CA ALA A 230 -16.44 5.13 1.26
C ALA A 230 -16.37 6.61 0.83
N ASN A 231 -15.17 7.20 0.85
CA ASN A 231 -14.92 8.61 0.53
C ASN A 231 -14.60 8.85 -0.95
N LYS A 232 -14.78 7.86 -1.83
CA LYS A 232 -14.40 7.98 -3.24
C LYS A 232 -15.26 9.02 -3.97
N ALA A 233 -14.63 9.81 -4.82
CA ALA A 233 -15.28 10.74 -5.73
C ALA A 233 -14.97 10.36 -7.18
N GLU A 234 -15.94 10.54 -8.08
CA GLU A 234 -15.73 10.36 -9.52
C GLU A 234 -14.66 11.35 -9.99
N VAL A 235 -13.71 10.87 -10.80
CA VAL A 235 -12.67 11.69 -11.42
C VAL A 235 -12.85 11.67 -12.93
N SER A 236 -12.94 12.85 -13.52
CA SER A 236 -12.94 13.02 -14.97
C SER A 236 -11.51 12.93 -15.49
N ILE A 237 -11.23 11.92 -16.32
CA ILE A 237 -9.93 11.77 -16.98
C ILE A 237 -10.11 12.23 -18.43
N SER A 238 -9.68 13.45 -18.73
CA SER A 238 -9.67 13.96 -20.10
C SER A 238 -8.47 13.38 -20.85
N GLY A 239 -8.73 12.46 -21.79
CA GLY A 239 -7.72 12.04 -22.75
C GLY A 239 -7.36 13.22 -23.65
N LYS A 240 -6.10 13.66 -23.61
CA LYS A 240 -5.50 14.46 -24.69
C LYS A 240 -4.73 13.55 -25.62
#